data_AF-A0A0Q6EET7-F1
#
_entry.id   AF-A0A0Q6EET7-F1
#
_cell.length_a   1.000
_cell.length_b   1.000
_cell.length_c   1.000
_cell.angle_alpha   90.00
_cell.angle_beta   90.00
_cell.angle_gamma   90.00
#
_symmetry.space_group_name_H-M   'P 1'
#
loop_
_entity.id
_entity.type
_entity.pdbx_description
1 polymer ?
#
loop_
_entity_poly.entity_id
_entity_poly.type
_entity_poly.pdbx_seq_one_letter_code
_entity_poly.pdbx_strand_id
1 'polypeptide(L)'
;MCKLLSGLVLSAAIASGASAPSFAADYYGAEPPAQVHAKALVPACEDARVLAQVEDQFEYGAAYMLKADLSINEFRDPFEKAYFPKDEDHQIERRYCQGEVVLSNLQKHTIYYVIAHPLGYASIGWKAEGCVLGLDKWYVYGANCQSLRRF
;
A
#
# COMPACT_ATOMS: atom_id res chain seq x y z
N MET A 1 25.99 19.35 79.58
CA MET A 1 25.42 20.35 80.50
C MET A 1 24.39 21.18 79.72
N CYS A 2 23.13 21.22 80.19
CA CYS A 2 22.01 22.12 79.80
C CYS A 2 21.53 22.14 78.32
N LYS A 3 20.23 22.19 77.98
CA LYS A 3 18.95 22.04 78.69
C LYS A 3 17.83 21.95 77.60
N LEU A 4 16.91 21.02 77.84
CA LEU A 4 15.47 20.89 77.52
C LEU A 4 14.75 21.72 76.41
N LEU A 5 13.89 20.95 75.70
CA LEU A 5 12.51 21.19 75.21
C LEU A 5 12.19 22.36 74.27
N SER A 6 11.60 22.03 73.12
CA SER A 6 10.15 22.18 72.91
C SER A 6 9.73 21.49 71.61
N GLY A 7 8.60 20.77 71.63
CA GLY A 7 8.10 20.02 70.50
C GLY A 7 7.45 20.88 69.41
N LEU A 8 7.35 20.33 68.21
CA LEU A 8 6.30 20.69 67.27
C LEU A 8 5.97 19.50 66.36
N VAL A 9 4.71 19.12 66.40
CA VAL A 9 4.04 18.14 65.54
C VAL A 9 4.14 18.61 64.08
N LEU A 10 4.67 17.79 63.16
CA LEU A 10 4.48 18.02 61.73
C LEU A 10 3.76 16.84 61.09
N SER A 11 2.51 17.10 60.74
CA SER A 11 1.55 16.24 60.08
C SER A 11 2.07 15.64 58.77
N ALA A 12 1.80 14.35 58.58
CA ALA A 12 1.90 13.68 57.29
C ALA A 12 0.81 14.21 56.34
N ALA A 13 1.20 15.02 55.37
CA ALA A 13 0.33 15.39 54.25
C ALA A 13 0.60 14.42 53.09
N ILE A 14 -0.30 13.45 52.93
CA ILE A 14 -0.39 12.60 51.75
C ILE A 14 -0.84 13.50 50.59
N ALA A 15 0.08 13.90 49.72
CA ALA A 15 -0.25 14.61 48.50
C ALA A 15 -0.83 13.60 47.50
N SER A 16 -2.16 13.56 47.43
CA SER A 16 -2.90 12.91 46.35
C SER A 16 -2.57 13.64 45.05
N GLY A 17 -1.62 13.12 44.28
CA GLY A 17 -1.35 13.57 42.92
C GLY A 17 -2.57 13.33 42.06
N ALA A 18 -3.20 14.41 41.59
CA ALA A 18 -4.26 14.34 40.60
C ALA A 18 -3.66 13.79 39.28
N SER A 19 -3.98 12.54 38.94
CA SER A 19 -3.76 12.00 37.62
C SER A 19 -4.71 12.68 36.64
N ALA A 20 -4.23 13.67 35.90
CA ALA A 20 -4.95 14.19 34.75
C ALA A 20 -5.08 13.06 33.69
N PRO A 21 -6.22 12.93 32.99
CA PRO A 21 -6.31 12.03 31.86
C PRO A 21 -5.37 12.51 30.75
N SER A 22 -4.47 11.64 30.26
CA SER A 22 -3.78 11.90 29.00
C SER A 22 -4.77 11.62 27.87
N PHE A 23 -5.26 12.65 27.22
CA PHE A 23 -5.87 12.49 25.91
C PHE A 23 -4.72 12.31 24.91
N ALA A 24 -4.41 11.07 24.56
CA ALA A 24 -3.65 10.80 23.36
C ALA A 24 -4.53 11.26 22.19
N ALA A 25 -4.15 12.37 21.56
CA ALA A 25 -4.73 12.75 20.29
C ALA A 25 -4.15 11.79 19.25
N ASP A 26 -4.95 10.82 18.83
CA ASP A 26 -4.65 10.04 17.64
C ASP A 26 -4.57 11.03 16.47
N TYR A 27 -3.34 11.32 16.04
CA TYR A 27 -3.08 12.09 14.84
C TYR A 27 -3.61 11.26 13.66
N TYR A 28 -4.87 11.48 13.28
CA TYR A 28 -5.30 11.23 11.91
C TYR A 28 -4.60 12.27 11.04
N GLY A 29 -3.35 11.99 10.68
CA GLY A 29 -2.65 12.75 9.67
C GLY A 29 -3.48 12.70 8.39
N ALA A 30 -3.74 13.88 7.80
CA ALA A 30 -4.31 13.93 6.47
C ALA A 30 -3.45 13.07 5.55
N GLU A 31 -4.07 12.12 4.86
CA GLU A 31 -3.39 11.33 3.85
C GLU A 31 -2.72 12.30 2.88
N PRO A 32 -1.40 12.21 2.66
CA PRO A 32 -0.74 13.11 1.74
C PRO A 32 -1.48 13.05 0.40
N PRO A 33 -1.74 14.20 -0.25
CA PRO A 33 -2.47 14.22 -1.50
C PRO A 33 -1.77 13.29 -2.49
N ALA A 34 -2.56 12.50 -3.22
CA ALA A 34 -2.04 11.64 -4.28
C ALA A 34 -1.08 12.44 -5.16
N GLN A 35 0.10 11.87 -5.45
CA GLN A 35 1.11 12.50 -6.29
C GLN A 35 0.55 12.63 -7.72
N VAL A 36 0.04 13.82 -8.06
CA VAL A 36 -0.55 14.08 -9.38
C VAL A 36 0.54 14.40 -10.40
N HIS A 37 0.95 13.39 -11.16
CA HIS A 37 1.85 13.56 -12.31
C HIS A 37 1.06 14.10 -13.51
N ALA A 38 0.82 15.41 -13.55
CA ALA A 38 -0.06 16.07 -14.54
C ALA A 38 0.33 15.85 -16.02
N LYS A 39 1.56 15.42 -16.30
CA LYS A 39 2.07 15.11 -17.64
C LYS A 39 2.30 13.62 -17.89
N ALA A 40 1.88 12.74 -16.99
CA ALA A 40 2.06 11.31 -17.14
C ALA A 40 1.29 10.78 -18.36
N LEU A 41 1.93 9.89 -19.11
CA LEU A 41 1.34 9.11 -20.19
C LEU A 41 0.65 7.84 -19.64
N VAL A 42 0.99 7.45 -18.41
CA VAL A 42 0.33 6.36 -17.69
C VAL A 42 -0.77 6.89 -16.75
N PRO A 43 -1.96 6.25 -16.73
CA PRO A 43 -3.04 6.61 -15.80
C PRO A 43 -2.67 6.45 -14.32
N ALA A 44 -3.59 6.89 -13.45
CA ALA A 44 -3.53 6.67 -12.02
C ALA A 44 -3.78 5.19 -11.66
N CYS A 45 -3.41 4.79 -10.44
CA CYS A 45 -3.49 3.41 -9.98
C CYS A 45 -4.93 2.90 -9.90
N GLU A 46 -5.87 3.79 -9.59
CA GLU A 46 -7.30 3.57 -9.41
C GLU A 46 -8.13 3.72 -10.71
N ASP A 47 -7.49 4.02 -11.86
CA ASP A 47 -8.20 4.11 -13.15
C ASP A 47 -8.87 2.76 -13.46
N ALA A 48 -10.18 2.77 -13.71
CA ALA A 48 -10.95 1.56 -13.92
C ALA A 48 -10.41 0.68 -15.08
N ARG A 49 -9.81 1.28 -16.12
CA ARG A 49 -9.22 0.53 -17.24
C ARG A 49 -7.92 -0.16 -16.83
N VAL A 50 -7.17 0.43 -15.89
CA VAL A 50 -5.96 -0.19 -15.33
C VAL A 50 -6.36 -1.42 -14.54
N LEU A 51 -7.32 -1.25 -13.63
CA LEU A 51 -7.81 -2.35 -12.79
C LEU A 51 -8.40 -3.49 -13.64
N ALA A 52 -9.18 -3.17 -14.68
CA ALA A 52 -9.71 -4.16 -15.60
C ALA A 52 -8.61 -4.97 -16.33
N GLN A 53 -7.52 -4.33 -16.78
CA GLN A 53 -6.41 -5.06 -17.41
C GLN A 53 -5.69 -5.99 -16.44
N VAL A 54 -5.51 -5.56 -15.19
CA VAL A 54 -4.89 -6.37 -14.13
C VAL A 54 -5.79 -7.55 -13.73
N GLU A 55 -7.10 -7.32 -13.66
CA GLU A 55 -8.13 -8.33 -13.44
C GLU A 55 -8.13 -9.37 -14.57
N ASP A 56 -8.28 -8.94 -15.82
CA ASP A 56 -8.26 -9.81 -17.00
C ASP A 56 -6.99 -10.69 -17.04
N GLN A 57 -5.83 -10.10 -16.76
CA GLN A 57 -4.57 -10.83 -16.70
C GLN A 57 -4.59 -11.88 -15.58
N PHE A 58 -5.02 -11.50 -14.38
CA PHE A 58 -5.05 -12.41 -13.24
C PHE A 58 -6.00 -13.58 -13.49
N GLU A 59 -7.22 -13.33 -13.96
CA GLU A 59 -8.23 -14.37 -14.16
C GLU A 59 -7.83 -15.35 -15.27
N TYR A 60 -7.23 -14.83 -16.35
CA TYR A 60 -6.60 -15.69 -17.35
C TYR A 60 -5.48 -16.54 -16.72
N GLY A 61 -4.61 -15.93 -15.92
CA GLY A 61 -3.56 -16.65 -15.19
C GLY A 61 -4.09 -17.70 -14.22
N ALA A 62 -5.17 -17.40 -13.50
CA ALA A 62 -5.81 -18.30 -12.54
C ALA A 62 -6.31 -19.56 -13.24
N ALA A 63 -7.10 -19.41 -14.31
CA ALA A 63 -7.66 -20.52 -15.05
C ALA A 63 -6.57 -21.36 -15.76
N TYR A 64 -5.61 -20.70 -16.42
CA TYR A 64 -4.67 -21.40 -17.30
C TYR A 64 -3.34 -21.78 -16.65
N MET A 65 -2.78 -20.94 -15.77
CA MET A 65 -1.47 -21.15 -15.15
C MET A 65 -1.57 -21.75 -13.74
N LEU A 66 -2.53 -21.31 -12.93
CA LEU A 66 -2.73 -21.83 -11.57
C LEU A 66 -3.67 -23.04 -11.54
N LYS A 67 -4.48 -23.23 -12.60
CA LYS A 67 -5.55 -24.25 -12.66
C LYS A 67 -6.51 -24.12 -11.49
N ALA A 68 -6.84 -22.88 -11.13
CA ALA A 68 -7.73 -22.52 -10.05
C ALA A 68 -8.87 -21.65 -10.57
N ASP A 69 -10.06 -21.84 -10.02
CA ASP A 69 -11.26 -21.04 -10.32
C ASP A 69 -11.31 -19.82 -9.40
N LEU A 70 -10.41 -18.86 -9.64
CA LEU A 70 -10.28 -17.63 -8.86
C LEU A 70 -10.51 -16.41 -9.76
N SER A 71 -11.41 -15.55 -9.32
CA SER A 71 -11.69 -14.23 -9.91
C SER A 71 -11.43 -13.14 -8.88
N ILE A 72 -11.23 -11.90 -9.34
CA ILE A 72 -11.14 -10.73 -8.45
C ILE A 72 -12.54 -10.16 -8.28
N ASN A 73 -13.01 -10.09 -7.04
CA ASN A 73 -14.32 -9.48 -6.75
C ASN A 73 -14.21 -7.98 -6.50
N GLU A 74 -13.10 -7.53 -5.92
CA GLU A 74 -12.94 -6.15 -5.47
C GLU A 74 -11.46 -5.77 -5.39
N PHE A 75 -11.13 -4.55 -5.83
CA PHE A 75 -9.89 -3.86 -5.51
C PHE A 75 -10.12 -2.87 -4.37
N ARG A 76 -9.18 -2.81 -3.43
CA ARG A 76 -9.24 -1.95 -2.24
C ARG A 76 -8.00 -1.10 -2.14
N ASP A 77 -8.23 0.19 -1.90
CA ASP A 77 -7.24 1.22 -1.63
C ASP A 77 -5.99 1.14 -2.54
N PRO A 78 -6.14 1.13 -3.88
CA PRO A 78 -5.01 1.19 -4.78
C PRO A 78 -4.27 2.52 -4.65
N PHE A 79 -2.95 2.48 -4.47
CA PHE A 79 -2.11 3.67 -4.35
C PHE A 79 -0.79 3.53 -5.11
N GLU A 80 -0.21 4.66 -5.47
CA GLU A 80 1.11 4.73 -6.10
C GLU A 80 2.23 4.49 -5.07
N LYS A 81 3.11 3.53 -5.38
CA LYS A 81 4.34 3.30 -4.63
C LYS A 81 5.50 4.11 -5.18
N ALA A 82 5.63 4.10 -6.51
CA ALA A 82 6.73 4.74 -7.21
C ALA A 82 6.32 5.12 -8.63
N TYR A 83 6.90 6.21 -9.12
CA TYR A 83 6.72 6.68 -10.47
C TYR A 83 8.07 6.96 -11.12
N PHE A 84 8.25 6.41 -12.31
CA PHE A 84 9.44 6.52 -13.13
C PHE A 84 9.04 7.20 -14.44
N PRO A 85 9.27 8.52 -14.58
CA PRO A 85 8.90 9.25 -15.78
C PRO A 85 9.75 8.80 -16.98
N LYS A 86 9.23 9.06 -18.18
CA LYS A 86 10.03 8.96 -19.40
C LYS A 86 11.07 10.09 -19.45
N ASP A 87 12.31 9.75 -19.77
CA ASP A 87 13.40 10.71 -20.05
C ASP A 87 14.26 10.24 -21.24
N GLU A 88 15.38 10.94 -21.49
CA GLU A 88 16.29 10.63 -22.60
C GLU A 88 16.92 9.21 -22.49
N ASP A 89 17.25 8.77 -21.28
CA ASP A 89 17.88 7.47 -21.00
C ASP A 89 16.83 6.36 -20.73
N HIS A 90 15.63 6.75 -20.26
CA HIS A 90 14.54 5.87 -19.88
C HIS A 90 13.32 6.11 -20.76
N GLN A 91 13.26 5.40 -21.89
CA GLN A 91 12.19 5.56 -22.88
C GLN A 91 10.84 4.95 -22.46
N ILE A 92 10.81 4.19 -21.36
CA ILE A 92 9.61 3.53 -20.82
C ILE A 92 9.18 4.20 -19.51
N GLU A 93 8.03 4.87 -19.55
CA GLU A 93 7.38 5.44 -18.38
C GLU A 93 6.70 4.33 -17.58
N ARG A 94 6.89 4.30 -16.26
CA ARG A 94 6.34 3.27 -15.37
C ARG A 94 5.75 3.86 -14.11
N ARG A 95 4.52 3.47 -13.77
CA ARG A 95 3.91 3.71 -12.46
C ARG A 95 3.73 2.38 -11.75
N TYR A 96 4.32 2.23 -10.57
CA TYR A 96 4.15 1.06 -9.71
C TYR A 96 3.10 1.34 -8.66
N CYS A 97 2.17 0.42 -8.54
CA CYS A 97 1.00 0.53 -7.68
C CYS A 97 0.91 -0.68 -6.75
N GLN A 98 0.25 -0.48 -5.62
CA GLN A 98 -0.11 -1.53 -4.69
C GLN A 98 -1.53 -1.31 -4.19
N GLY A 99 -2.20 -2.40 -3.84
CA GLY A 99 -3.48 -2.38 -3.16
C GLY A 99 -3.76 -3.73 -2.51
N GLU A 100 -5.03 -3.93 -2.14
CA GLU A 100 -5.57 -5.22 -1.72
C GLU A 100 -6.62 -5.69 -2.74
N VAL A 101 -6.71 -7.00 -2.95
CA VAL A 101 -7.78 -7.63 -3.72
C VAL A 101 -8.52 -8.64 -2.87
N VAL A 102 -9.84 -8.68 -3.04
CA VAL A 102 -10.71 -9.73 -2.49
C VAL A 102 -11.03 -10.68 -3.63
N LEU A 103 -10.71 -11.96 -3.45
CA LEU A 103 -10.96 -12.98 -4.47
C LEU A 103 -12.33 -13.64 -4.30
N SER A 104 -12.75 -14.44 -5.29
CA SER A 104 -14.00 -15.23 -5.26
C SER A 104 -14.15 -16.12 -4.02
N ASN A 105 -13.04 -16.59 -3.45
CA ASN A 105 -13.01 -17.39 -2.23
C ASN A 105 -13.04 -16.55 -0.93
N LEU A 106 -13.31 -15.25 -1.04
CA LEU A 106 -13.34 -14.26 0.04
C LEU A 106 -11.99 -14.03 0.74
N GLN A 107 -10.90 -14.58 0.21
CA GLN A 107 -9.56 -14.30 0.74
C GLN A 107 -9.05 -12.96 0.23
N LYS A 108 -8.32 -12.29 1.12
CA LYS A 108 -7.67 -11.00 0.87
C LYS A 108 -6.21 -11.23 0.55
N HIS A 109 -5.74 -10.61 -0.52
CA HIS A 109 -4.35 -10.65 -0.92
C HIS A 109 -3.85 -9.26 -1.26
N THR A 110 -2.59 -8.97 -0.92
CA THR A 110 -1.92 -7.79 -1.47
C THR A 110 -1.67 -8.01 -2.96
N ILE A 111 -1.97 -7.00 -3.76
CA ILE A 111 -1.62 -6.99 -5.19
C ILE A 111 -0.57 -5.93 -5.45
N TYR A 112 0.38 -6.25 -6.33
CA TYR A 112 1.35 -5.31 -6.89
C TYR A 112 1.17 -5.27 -8.40
N TYR A 113 1.13 -4.09 -8.99
CA TYR A 113 0.99 -3.96 -10.44
C TYR A 113 1.78 -2.76 -10.96
N VAL A 114 2.10 -2.81 -12.25
CA VAL A 114 2.81 -1.74 -12.96
C VAL A 114 2.01 -1.31 -14.17
N ILE A 115 1.96 0.00 -14.40
CA ILE A 115 1.41 0.60 -15.60
C ILE A 115 2.57 1.13 -16.42
N ALA A 116 2.73 0.66 -17.65
CA ALA A 116 3.90 0.99 -18.47
C ALA A 116 3.50 1.51 -19.86
N HIS A 117 4.13 2.61 -20.27
CA HIS A 117 3.99 3.22 -21.59
C HIS A 117 5.36 3.27 -22.29
N PRO A 118 5.48 2.92 -23.59
CA PRO A 118 4.43 2.52 -24.53
C PRO A 118 4.30 0.98 -24.63
N LEU A 119 4.04 0.27 -23.52
CA LEU A 119 3.98 -1.20 -23.53
C LEU A 119 2.58 -1.77 -23.84
N GLY A 120 1.67 -0.94 -24.34
CA GLY A 120 0.39 -1.40 -24.90
C GLY A 120 0.57 -2.27 -26.14
N TYR A 121 -0.54 -2.81 -26.64
CA TYR A 121 -0.53 -3.66 -27.83
C TYR A 121 0.09 -2.92 -29.02
N ALA A 122 1.04 -3.56 -29.71
CA ALA A 122 1.80 -2.96 -30.81
C ALA A 122 2.46 -1.61 -30.46
N SER A 123 2.87 -1.43 -29.20
CA SER A 123 3.43 -0.18 -28.66
C SER A 123 2.45 1.01 -28.64
N ILE A 124 1.14 0.74 -28.70
CA ILE A 124 0.12 1.79 -28.67
C ILE A 124 -0.41 1.93 -27.25
N GLY A 125 -0.23 3.12 -26.68
CA GLY A 125 -0.72 3.43 -25.34
C GLY A 125 0.04 2.68 -24.26
N TRP A 126 -0.64 2.41 -23.15
CA TRP A 126 -0.07 1.79 -21.96
C TRP A 126 -0.62 0.38 -21.75
N LYS A 127 0.07 -0.39 -20.92
CA LYS A 127 -0.39 -1.68 -20.43
C LYS A 127 -0.20 -1.76 -18.92
N ALA A 128 -1.19 -2.28 -18.23
CA ALA A 128 -1.10 -2.64 -16.83
C ALA A 128 -0.91 -4.16 -16.69
N GLU A 129 0.01 -4.56 -15.80
CA GLU A 129 0.19 -5.95 -15.44
C GLU A 129 0.46 -6.10 -13.94
N GLY A 130 0.00 -7.20 -13.33
CA GLY A 130 0.02 -7.39 -11.89
C GLY A 130 0.38 -8.79 -11.39
N CYS A 131 0.69 -8.85 -10.11
CA CYS A 131 1.02 -10.03 -9.33
C CYS A 131 0.27 -10.00 -8.00
N VAL A 132 -0.56 -11.02 -7.77
CA VAL A 132 -1.24 -11.23 -6.48
C VAL A 132 -0.30 -12.00 -5.56
N LEU A 133 0.01 -11.42 -4.41
CA LEU A 133 0.98 -11.98 -3.47
C LEU A 133 0.53 -13.35 -2.96
N GLY A 134 1.42 -14.34 -3.13
CA GLY A 134 1.16 -15.74 -2.77
C GLY A 134 0.51 -16.57 -3.88
N LEU A 135 0.11 -15.96 -5.00
CA LEU A 135 -0.52 -16.65 -6.14
C LEU A 135 0.37 -16.69 -7.40
N ASP A 136 1.62 -16.22 -7.35
CA ASP A 136 2.60 -16.37 -8.43
C ASP A 136 3.42 -17.66 -8.28
N LYS A 137 2.80 -18.81 -8.61
CA LYS A 137 3.42 -20.14 -8.49
C LYS A 137 4.64 -20.34 -9.40
N TRP A 138 4.71 -19.59 -10.49
CA TRP A 138 5.74 -19.74 -11.53
C TRP A 138 6.84 -18.69 -11.42
N TYR A 139 6.77 -17.81 -10.43
CA TYR A 139 7.74 -16.74 -10.21
C TYR A 139 7.91 -15.83 -11.42
N VAL A 140 6.81 -15.55 -12.16
CA VAL A 140 6.81 -14.63 -13.32
C VAL A 140 7.30 -13.25 -12.89
N TYR A 141 6.91 -12.81 -11.69
CA TYR A 141 7.35 -11.55 -11.09
C TYR A 141 8.36 -11.76 -9.95
N GLY A 142 9.05 -12.90 -9.96
CA GLY A 142 10.03 -13.30 -8.95
C GLY A 142 9.39 -13.76 -7.63
N ALA A 143 10.24 -14.06 -6.63
CA ALA A 143 9.77 -14.53 -5.33
C ALA A 143 8.91 -13.48 -4.62
N ASN A 144 7.65 -13.79 -4.32
CA ASN A 144 6.73 -12.88 -3.64
C ASN A 144 6.57 -11.54 -4.38
N CYS A 145 6.31 -11.59 -5.68
CA CYS A 145 6.10 -10.42 -6.55
C CYS A 145 7.26 -9.41 -6.51
N GLN A 146 8.50 -9.87 -6.29
CA GLN A 146 9.66 -9.02 -6.01
C GLN A 146 9.90 -7.94 -7.07
N SER A 147 9.71 -8.24 -8.36
CA SER A 147 9.94 -7.26 -9.43
C SER A 147 8.96 -6.10 -9.41
N LEU A 148 7.76 -6.28 -8.85
CA LEU A 148 6.76 -5.22 -8.71
C LEU A 148 6.76 -4.60 -7.31
N ARG A 149 7.07 -5.40 -6.28
CA ARG A 149 7.00 -5.00 -4.86
C ARG A 149 8.17 -4.14 -4.40
N ARG A 150 9.34 -4.21 -5.03
CA ARG A 150 10.57 -3.56 -4.54
C ARG A 150 10.51 -2.02 -4.56
N PHE A 151 9.68 -1.44 -5.42
CA PHE A 151 9.59 0.00 -5.63
C PHE A 151 8.63 0.66 -4.66
#